data_AF-A0A8J6UNB5-F1
#
_entry.id   AF-A0A8J6UNB5-F1
#
_cell.length_a   1.000
_cell.length_b   1.000
_cell.length_c   1.000
_cell.angle_alpha   90.00
_cell.angle_beta   90.00
_cell.angle_gamma   90.00
#
_symmetry.space_group_name_H-M   'P 1'
#
loop_
_entity.id
_entity.type
_entity.pdbx_description
1 polymer ?
#
loop_
_entity_poly.entity_id
_entity_poly.type
_entity_poly.pdbx_seq_one_letter_code
_entity_poly.pdbx_strand_id
1 'polypeptide(L)'
;MTAPASSCTHQAWRSGVTSAAFSARKQQALVVLLAQQLMETQFQRADRSGTDRLWQEAAALEIDPDRIVHLMYSGLDGSDRGSLMAADDAWIRLKANAPQRRWGLQQLHRRRLAQRPATALSPV
;
A
#
# COMPACT_ATOMS: atom_id res chain seq x y z
N MET A 1 -59.69 30.27 9.56
CA MET A 1 -58.39 30.79 10.04
C MET A 1 -57.43 29.61 10.07
N THR A 2 -56.49 29.57 9.13
CA THR A 2 -55.63 28.43 8.84
C THR A 2 -54.28 28.63 9.53
N ALA A 3 -53.86 27.70 10.38
CA ALA A 3 -52.56 27.73 11.04
C ALA A 3 -51.43 27.51 10.01
N PRO A 4 -50.27 28.20 10.11
CA PRO A 4 -49.14 27.89 9.26
C PRO A 4 -48.53 26.54 9.67
N ALA A 5 -48.32 25.67 8.69
CA ALA A 5 -47.57 24.43 8.88
C ALA A 5 -46.13 24.79 9.29
N SER A 6 -45.75 24.37 10.49
CA SER A 6 -44.36 24.40 10.96
C SER A 6 -43.52 23.55 10.02
N SER A 7 -42.89 24.19 9.05
CA SER A 7 -41.90 23.60 8.18
C SER A 7 -40.65 23.37 9.03
N CYS A 8 -40.56 22.18 9.64
CA CYS A 8 -39.33 21.70 10.26
C CYS A 8 -38.28 21.53 9.15
N THR A 9 -37.60 22.62 8.80
CA THR A 9 -36.34 22.55 8.07
C THR A 9 -35.34 21.92 9.03
N HIS A 10 -35.18 20.60 8.89
CA HIS A 10 -34.10 19.85 9.51
C HIS A 10 -32.79 20.44 8.96
N GLN A 11 -32.25 21.42 9.66
CA GLN A 11 -30.96 22.03 9.35
C GLN A 11 -29.95 20.89 9.37
N ALA A 12 -29.50 20.50 8.18
CA ALA A 12 -28.42 19.56 7.98
C ALA A 12 -27.20 20.10 8.73
N TRP A 13 -26.85 19.44 9.83
CA TRP A 13 -25.62 19.70 10.55
C TRP A 13 -24.46 19.60 9.55
N ARG A 14 -23.82 20.74 9.34
CA ARG A 14 -22.67 20.88 8.45
C ARG A 14 -21.52 20.03 8.97
N SER A 15 -20.86 19.35 8.03
CA SER A 15 -19.53 18.73 8.16
C SER A 15 -19.46 17.36 8.87
N GLY A 16 -20.26 16.39 8.42
CA GLY A 16 -20.07 14.99 8.78
C GLY A 16 -18.89 14.39 8.00
N VAL A 17 -17.83 13.98 8.69
CA VAL A 17 -16.84 13.04 8.13
C VAL A 17 -17.60 11.82 7.63
N THR A 18 -17.49 11.51 6.34
CA THR A 18 -18.17 10.35 5.77
C THR A 18 -17.57 9.07 6.37
N SER A 19 -18.39 8.03 6.56
CA SER A 19 -17.93 6.72 7.06
C SER A 19 -16.74 6.17 6.25
N ALA A 20 -16.75 6.42 4.93
CA ALA A 20 -15.65 6.08 4.03
C ALA A 20 -14.36 6.84 4.34
N ALA A 21 -14.41 8.17 4.55
CA ALA A 21 -13.24 8.97 4.90
C ALA A 21 -12.64 8.56 6.26
N PHE A 22 -13.51 8.25 7.23
CA PHE A 22 -13.06 7.76 8.54
C PHE A 22 -12.38 6.39 8.44
N SER A 23 -12.96 5.47 7.67
CA SER A 23 -12.41 4.13 7.45
C SER A 23 -11.07 4.20 6.71
N ALA A 24 -10.96 5.04 5.67
CA ALA A 24 -9.72 5.29 4.97
C ALA A 24 -8.63 5.84 5.89
N ARG A 25 -8.99 6.78 6.77
CA ARG A 25 -8.05 7.38 7.73
C ARG A 25 -7.59 6.38 8.78
N LYS A 26 -8.49 5.51 9.27
CA LYS A 26 -8.13 4.39 10.15
C LYS A 26 -7.18 3.42 9.48
N GLN A 27 -7.47 3.03 8.24
CA GLN A 27 -6.63 2.13 7.48
C GLN A 27 -5.23 2.71 7.29
N GLN A 28 -5.13 3.98 6.90
CA GLN A 28 -3.85 4.67 6.79
C GLN A 28 -3.09 4.74 8.12
N ALA A 29 -3.77 5.05 9.21
CA ALA A 29 -3.14 5.07 10.53
C ALA A 29 -2.56 3.70 10.92
N LEU A 30 -3.23 2.62 10.53
CA LEU A 30 -2.80 1.25 10.76
C LEU A 30 -1.58 0.89 9.89
N VAL A 31 -1.60 1.24 8.60
CA VAL A 31 -0.46 1.02 7.70
C VAL A 31 0.79 1.72 8.20
N VAL A 32 0.66 2.98 8.62
CA VAL A 32 1.79 3.75 9.16
C VAL A 32 2.32 3.10 10.43
N LEU A 33 1.45 2.66 11.34
CA LEU A 33 1.87 1.97 12.56
C LEU A 33 2.67 0.69 12.25
N LEU A 34 2.18 -0.14 11.34
CA LEU A 34 2.89 -1.36 10.94
C LEU A 34 4.24 -1.05 10.30
N ALA A 35 4.31 -0.04 9.44
CA ALA A 35 5.57 0.38 8.83
C ALA A 35 6.59 0.82 9.90
N GLN A 36 6.16 1.59 10.90
CA GLN A 36 7.02 2.00 12.03
C GLN A 36 7.53 0.79 12.82
N GLN A 37 6.64 -0.14 13.17
CA GLN A 37 7.00 -1.35 13.90
C GLN A 37 7.95 -2.26 13.10
N LEU A 38 7.75 -2.36 11.79
CA LEU A 38 8.63 -3.10 10.90
C LEU A 38 10.00 -2.43 10.78
N MET A 39 10.08 -1.10 10.63
CA MET A 39 11.35 -0.37 10.65
C MET A 39 12.11 -0.60 11.96
N GLU A 40 11.43 -0.48 13.10
CA GLU A 40 12.01 -0.71 14.43
C GLU A 40 12.54 -2.14 14.57
N THR A 41 11.69 -3.13 14.33
CA THR A 41 12.04 -4.54 14.51
C THR A 41 13.12 -4.99 13.53
N GLN A 42 13.04 -4.59 12.27
CA GLN A 42 13.96 -5.03 11.23
C GLN A 42 15.28 -4.26 11.24
N PHE A 43 15.24 -2.92 11.34
CA PHE A 43 16.45 -2.10 11.18
C PHE A 43 17.16 -1.81 12.50
N GLN A 44 16.43 -1.59 13.60
CA GLN A 44 17.07 -1.27 14.88
C GLN A 44 17.37 -2.53 15.69
N ARG A 45 16.42 -3.47 15.73
CA ARG A 45 16.54 -4.67 16.57
C ARG A 45 17.05 -5.91 15.84
N ALA A 46 17.05 -5.90 14.50
CA ALA A 46 17.34 -7.08 13.67
C ALA A 46 16.56 -8.34 14.11
N ASP A 47 15.33 -8.15 14.61
CA ASP A 47 14.48 -9.17 15.21
C ASP A 47 13.68 -9.89 14.12
N ARG A 48 14.26 -10.95 13.57
CA ARG A 48 13.67 -11.70 12.46
C ARG A 48 12.29 -12.28 12.80
N SER A 49 12.11 -12.88 13.98
CA SER A 49 10.82 -13.47 14.35
C SER A 49 9.76 -12.40 14.58
N GLY A 50 10.14 -11.24 15.15
CA GLY A 50 9.28 -10.07 15.24
C GLY A 50 8.86 -9.53 13.88
N THR A 51 9.82 -9.41 12.94
CA THR A 51 9.55 -8.98 11.56
C THR A 51 8.61 -9.97 10.83
N ASP A 52 8.87 -11.28 10.91
CA ASP A 52 8.04 -12.30 10.27
C ASP A 52 6.60 -12.26 10.80
N ARG A 53 6.43 -12.09 12.12
CA ARG A 53 5.11 -11.94 12.75
C ARG A 53 4.37 -10.69 12.26
N LEU A 54 5.04 -9.55 12.18
CA LEU A 54 4.42 -8.31 11.71
C LEU A 54 3.97 -8.41 10.24
N TRP A 55 4.74 -9.11 9.40
CA TRP A 55 4.32 -9.39 8.03
C TRP A 55 3.10 -10.32 7.95
N GLN A 56 2.99 -11.31 8.84
CA GLN A 56 1.78 -12.14 8.96
C GLN A 56 0.56 -11.31 9.40
N GLU A 57 0.74 -10.37 10.34
CA GLU A 57 -0.31 -9.45 10.77
C GLU A 57 -0.75 -8.53 9.62
N ALA A 58 0.19 -7.99 8.84
CA ALA A 58 -0.12 -7.20 7.65
C ALA A 58 -0.92 -8.00 6.60
N ALA A 59 -0.56 -9.27 6.38
CA ALA A 59 -1.29 -10.17 5.49
C ALA A 59 -2.71 -10.48 6.01
N ALA A 60 -2.86 -10.72 7.31
CA ALA A 60 -4.16 -10.98 7.94
C ALA A 60 -5.12 -9.78 7.85
N LEU A 61 -4.57 -8.57 7.78
CA LEU A 61 -5.32 -7.32 7.61
C LEU A 61 -5.50 -6.90 6.15
N GLU A 62 -5.12 -7.76 5.20
CA GLU A 62 -5.20 -7.53 3.75
C GLU A 62 -4.52 -6.22 3.31
N ILE A 63 -3.39 -5.88 3.95
CA ILE A 63 -2.64 -4.67 3.61
C ILE A 63 -1.67 -4.98 2.47
N ASP A 64 -1.67 -4.11 1.45
CA ASP A 64 -0.74 -4.20 0.33
C ASP A 64 0.72 -4.10 0.84
N PRO A 65 1.54 -5.16 0.68
CA PRO A 65 2.93 -5.14 1.14
C PRO A 65 3.76 -4.08 0.43
N ASP A 66 3.47 -3.76 -0.84
CA ASP A 66 4.20 -2.72 -1.59
C ASP A 66 4.03 -1.34 -0.94
N ARG A 67 2.87 -1.09 -0.34
CA ARG A 67 2.57 0.16 0.39
C ARG A 67 3.43 0.29 1.64
N ILE A 68 3.53 -0.80 2.42
CA ILE A 68 4.37 -0.85 3.63
C ILE A 68 5.85 -0.69 3.24
N VAL A 69 6.32 -1.44 2.24
CA VAL A 69 7.70 -1.36 1.74
C VAL A 69 8.03 0.05 1.25
N HIS A 70 7.12 0.70 0.54
CA HIS A 70 7.31 2.08 0.10
C HIS A 70 7.58 3.03 1.29
N LEU A 71 6.84 2.89 2.39
CA LEU A 71 7.06 3.69 3.59
C LEU A 71 8.40 3.34 4.26
N MET A 72 8.69 2.04 4.43
CA MET A 72 9.94 1.55 5.01
C MET A 72 11.20 2.10 4.33
N TYR A 73 11.14 2.28 3.00
CA TYR A 73 12.27 2.73 2.19
C TYR A 73 12.06 4.14 1.60
N SER A 74 11.18 4.94 2.19
CA SER A 74 10.92 6.32 1.75
C SER A 74 12.07 7.30 2.04
N GLY A 75 13.04 6.91 2.87
CA GLY A 75 14.13 7.78 3.35
C GLY A 75 13.70 8.77 4.44
N LEU A 76 12.45 8.66 4.91
CA LEU A 76 11.92 9.45 6.02
C LEU A 76 12.33 8.86 7.37
N ASP A 77 12.34 9.69 8.40
CA ASP A 77 12.44 9.21 9.78
C ASP A 77 11.16 8.45 10.14
N GLY A 78 11.33 7.19 10.55
CA GLY A 78 10.25 6.33 11.00
C GLY A 78 9.49 6.89 12.21
N SER A 79 10.10 7.76 13.02
CA SER A 79 9.44 8.37 14.17
C SER A 79 8.45 9.50 13.77
N ASP A 80 8.67 10.15 12.62
CA ASP A 80 7.81 11.22 12.14
C ASP A 80 6.57 10.67 11.43
N ARG A 81 5.56 10.40 12.25
CA ARG A 81 4.26 9.92 11.80
C ARG A 81 3.59 10.86 10.78
N GLY A 82 3.79 12.18 10.90
CA GLY A 82 3.18 13.15 10.00
C GLY A 82 3.72 13.00 8.59
N SER A 83 5.05 12.91 8.46
CA SER A 83 5.72 12.68 7.19
C SER A 83 5.36 11.34 6.57
N LEU A 84 5.29 10.25 7.35
CA LEU A 84 4.86 8.94 6.84
C LEU A 84 3.43 8.94 6.31
N MET A 85 2.51 9.65 6.99
CA MET A 85 1.14 9.80 6.50
C MET A 85 1.06 10.58 5.19
N ALA A 86 1.86 11.64 5.05
CA ALA A 86 1.91 12.41 3.82
C ALA A 86 2.51 11.59 2.66
N ALA A 87 3.54 10.79 2.93
CA ALA A 87 4.12 9.86 1.95
C ALA A 87 3.12 8.78 1.52
N ASP A 88 2.36 8.26 2.47
CA ASP A 88 1.28 7.30 2.20
C ASP A 88 0.16 7.91 1.33
N ASP A 89 -0.25 9.15 1.61
CA ASP A 89 -1.21 9.87 0.76
C ASP A 89 -0.68 10.05 -0.67
N ALA A 90 0.62 10.35 -0.82
CA ALA A 90 1.26 10.48 -2.12
C ALA A 90 1.28 9.14 -2.88
N TRP A 91 1.57 8.04 -2.18
CA TRP A 91 1.53 6.69 -2.74
C TRP A 91 0.12 6.30 -3.21
N ILE A 92 -0.92 6.59 -2.43
CA ILE A 92 -2.32 6.31 -2.80
C ILE A 92 -2.68 7.05 -4.10
N ARG A 93 -2.31 8.34 -4.20
CA ARG A 93 -2.53 9.13 -5.43
C ARG A 93 -1.77 8.56 -6.62
N LEU A 94 -0.53 8.12 -6.41
CA LEU A 94 0.28 7.50 -7.46
C LEU A 94 -0.36 6.20 -7.96
N LYS A 95 -0.76 5.30 -7.05
CA LYS A 95 -1.42 4.03 -7.41
C LYS A 95 -2.77 4.23 -8.07
N ALA A 96 -3.56 5.24 -7.66
CA ALA A 96 -4.82 5.58 -8.32
C ALA A 96 -4.62 6.03 -9.77
N ASN A 97 -3.51 6.69 -10.07
CA ASN A 97 -3.18 7.21 -11.39
C ASN A 97 -2.32 6.26 -12.24
N ALA A 98 -1.82 5.17 -11.66
CA ALA A 98 -0.97 4.23 -12.38
C ALA A 98 -1.83 3.34 -13.30
N PRO A 99 -1.54 3.28 -14.61
CA PRO A 99 -2.12 2.22 -15.44
C PRO A 99 -1.70 0.88 -14.84
N GLN A 100 -2.63 -0.07 -14.72
CA GLN A 100 -2.34 -1.40 -14.18
C GLN A 100 -1.17 -2.03 -14.95
N ARG A 101 0.06 -1.85 -14.43
CA ARG A 101 1.24 -2.49 -14.99
C ARG A 101 1.12 -3.95 -14.58
N ARG A 102 0.48 -4.76 -15.42
CA ARG A 102 0.69 -6.21 -15.45
C ARG A 102 2.17 -6.42 -15.71
N TRP A 103 2.94 -6.58 -14.64
CA TRP A 103 4.23 -7.26 -14.68
C TRP A 103 3.95 -8.74 -14.92
N GLY A 104 3.40 -9.04 -16.11
CA GLY A 104 3.32 -10.40 -16.59
C GLY A 104 4.75 -10.86 -16.82
N LEU A 105 5.18 -11.87 -16.06
CA LEU A 105 6.40 -12.66 -16.27
C LEU A 105 6.57 -13.14 -17.73
N GLN A 106 5.54 -12.99 -18.57
CA GLN A 106 5.55 -13.21 -20.02
C GLN A 106 6.64 -12.46 -20.79
N GLN A 107 7.15 -11.33 -20.28
CA GLN A 107 8.22 -10.57 -20.96
C GLN A 107 9.62 -11.22 -20.81
N LEU A 108 9.82 -12.08 -19.80
CA LEU A 108 11.14 -12.69 -19.53
C LEU A 108 11.42 -13.94 -20.38
N HIS A 109 10.42 -14.50 -21.07
CA HIS A 109 10.58 -15.73 -21.86
C HIS A 109 10.96 -15.50 -23.34
N ARG A 110 11.04 -14.26 -23.81
CA ARG A 110 11.18 -13.98 -25.26
C ARG A 110 12.60 -14.03 -25.84
N ARG A 111 13.64 -14.32 -25.05
CA ARG A 111 15.04 -14.32 -25.53
C ARG A 111 15.86 -15.57 -25.20
N ARG A 112 15.23 -16.74 -25.00
CA ARG A 112 15.94 -18.00 -24.71
C ARG A 112 15.78 -19.11 -25.75
N LEU A 113 15.38 -18.78 -26.99
CA LEU A 113 15.25 -19.75 -28.09
C LEU A 113 16.05 -19.40 -29.35
N ALA A 114 16.89 -18.37 -29.32
CA ALA A 114 17.77 -18.02 -30.43
C ALA A 114 19.23 -18.20 -30.01
N GLN A 115 19.69 -19.45 -29.96
CA GLN A 115 21.07 -19.91 -30.21
C GLN A 115 21.18 -21.37 -29.75
N ARG A 116 20.63 -22.27 -30.57
CA ARG A 116 21.04 -23.67 -30.56
C ARG A 116 22.32 -23.72 -31.40
N PRO A 117 23.52 -24.01 -30.84
CA PRO A 117 24.69 -24.22 -31.67
C PRO A 117 24.44 -25.45 -32.53
N ALA A 118 24.61 -25.30 -33.85
CA ALA A 118 24.56 -26.40 -34.79
C ALA A 118 25.68 -27.39 -34.44
N THR A 119 25.30 -28.55 -33.92
CA THR A 119 26.19 -29.68 -33.70
C THR A 119 26.61 -30.22 -35.06
N ALA A 120 27.71 -29.72 -35.62
CA ALA A 120 28.37 -30.36 -36.76
C ALA A 120 29.20 -31.54 -36.24
N LEU A 121 28.54 -32.70 -36.15
CA LEU A 121 29.23 -33.99 -36.13
C LEU A 121 29.08 -34.59 -37.53
N SER A 122 30.18 -34.75 -38.25
CA SER A 122 30.28 -35.73 -39.32
C SER A 122 31.66 -36.35 -39.29
N PRO A 123 31.75 -37.67 -39.07
CA PRO A 123 32.93 -38.46 -39.35
C PRO A 123 32.89 -38.99 -40.80
N VAL A 124 34.09 -39.11 -41.39
CA VAL A 124 34.64 -40.11 -42.33
C VAL A 124 35.68 -39.42 -43.20
#